data_AF-A0A1W1CSV0-F1
#
_entry.id   AF-A0A1W1CSV0-F1
#
_cell.length_a   1.000
_cell.length_b   1.000
_cell.length_c   1.000
_cell.angle_alpha   90.00
_cell.angle_beta   90.00
_cell.angle_gamma   90.00
#
_symmetry.space_group_name_H-M   'P 1'
#
loop_
_entity.id
_entity.type
_entity.pdbx_description
1 polymer ?
#
loop_
_entity_poly.entity_id
_entity_poly.type
_entity_poly.pdbx_seq_one_letter_code
_entity_poly.pdbx_strand_id
1 'polypeptide(L)' 'MKPEFVTLVIEGGKKDKLRAGDILGALTGEAELAGKSIGKIDIYDRQAYVAVVRQETEKAYKYLKNGKIKNKKFSIWRL' A
#
# COMPACT_ATOMS: atom_id res chain seq x y z
N MET A 1 23.87 4.17 -3.36
CA MET A 1 23.12 2.98 -2.92
C MET A 1 21.64 3.36 -2.90
N LYS A 2 20.77 2.68 -3.65
CA LYS A 2 19.32 2.96 -3.66
C LYS A 2 18.64 2.10 -2.60
N PRO A 3 17.65 2.60 -1.84
CA PRO A 3 16.97 1.81 -0.83
C PRO A 3 16.22 0.64 -1.50
N GLU A 4 16.28 -0.51 -0.84
CA GLU A 4 15.64 -1.76 -1.28
C GLU A 4 14.12 -1.68 -1.17
N PHE A 5 13.63 -0.95 -0.17
CA PHE A 5 12.21 -0.67 0.03
C PHE A 5 11.87 0.77 -0.35
N VAL A 6 10.68 0.96 -0.88
CA VAL A 6 10.06 2.24 -1.17
C VAL A 6 8.76 2.32 -0.39
N THR A 7 8.50 3.46 0.22
CA THR A 7 7.27 3.67 0.99
C THR A 7 6.20 4.26 0.09
N LEU A 8 5.07 3.56 0.00
CA LEU A 8 3.85 4.09 -0.59
C LEU A 8 2.97 4.66 0.51
N VAL A 9 2.44 5.86 0.27
CA VAL A 9 1.50 6.54 1.16
C VAL A 9 0.12 6.44 0.55
N ILE A 10 -0.84 6.00 1.35
CA ILE A 10 -2.26 5.93 1.02
C ILE A 10 -2.93 7.06 1.80
N GLU A 11 -3.64 7.96 1.12
CA GLU A 11 -4.49 9.01 1.71
C GLU A 11 -5.78 8.41 2.30
N GLY A 12 -5.63 7.41 3.14
CA GLY A 12 -6.69 6.78 3.90
C GLY A 12 -6.11 6.16 5.16
N GLY A 13 -6.81 6.32 6.29
CA GLY A 13 -6.33 5.86 7.59
C GLY A 13 -7.39 5.17 8.44
N LYS A 14 -7.20 5.21 9.76
CA LYS A 14 -8.16 4.64 10.74
C LYS A 14 -9.55 5.24 10.59
N LYS A 15 -9.66 6.55 10.29
CA LYS A 15 -10.94 7.24 10.09
C LYS A 15 -11.70 6.72 8.87
N ASP A 16 -10.98 6.26 7.85
CA ASP A 16 -11.54 5.61 6.66
C ASP A 16 -11.90 4.14 6.88
N LYS A 17 -11.69 3.65 8.11
CA LYS A 17 -11.81 2.26 8.55
C LYS A 17 -10.82 1.33 7.87
N LEU A 18 -9.65 1.83 7.47
CA LEU A 18 -8.58 0.99 6.96
C LEU A 18 -7.84 0.27 8.10
N ARG A 19 -7.49 -0.99 7.83
CA ARG A 19 -6.68 -1.86 8.69
C ARG A 19 -5.48 -2.37 7.90
N ALA A 20 -4.41 -2.76 8.59
CA ALA A 20 -3.20 -3.25 7.92
C ALA A 20 -3.51 -4.49 7.07
N GLY A 21 -4.41 -5.36 7.57
CA GLY A 21 -4.91 -6.51 6.81
C GLY A 21 -5.70 -6.14 5.55
N ASP A 22 -6.42 -5.00 5.53
CA ASP A 22 -7.14 -4.55 4.32
C ASP A 22 -6.13 -4.15 3.22
N ILE A 23 -5.06 -3.43 3.61
CA ILE A 23 -4.00 -2.98 2.70
C ILE A 23 -3.17 -4.18 2.22
N LEU A 24 -2.80 -5.06 3.15
CA LEU A 24 -2.07 -6.28 2.83
C LEU A 24 -2.88 -7.15 1.87
N GLY A 25 -4.16 -7.39 2.17
CA GLY A 25 -5.04 -8.20 1.33
C GLY A 25 -5.24 -7.63 -0.08
N ALA A 26 -5.40 -6.31 -0.22
CA ALA A 26 -5.48 -5.67 -1.53
C ALA A 26 -4.19 -5.86 -2.35
N LEU A 27 -3.03 -5.76 -1.71
CA LEU A 27 -1.73 -5.92 -2.38
C LEU A 27 -1.40 -7.39 -2.69
N THR A 28 -1.62 -8.31 -1.75
CA THR A 28 -1.27 -9.73 -1.96
C THR A 28 -2.31 -10.50 -2.75
N GLY A 29 -3.60 -10.16 -2.58
CA GLY A 29 -4.70 -10.84 -3.26
C GLY A 29 -4.88 -10.33 -4.68
N GLU A 30 -5.23 -9.06 -4.83
CA GLU A 30 -5.63 -8.52 -6.14
C GLU A 30 -4.44 -8.03 -6.98
N ALA A 31 -3.38 -7.52 -6.36
CA ALA A 31 -2.16 -7.13 -7.08
C ALA A 31 -1.16 -8.29 -7.26
N GLU A 32 -1.48 -9.47 -6.74
CA GLU A 32 -0.63 -10.68 -6.75
C GLU A 32 0.81 -10.38 -6.31
N LEU A 33 0.97 -9.51 -5.31
CA LEU A 33 2.28 -9.24 -4.73
C LEU A 33 2.60 -10.34 -3.74
N ALA A 34 3.84 -10.84 -3.79
CA ALA A 34 4.28 -11.78 -2.77
C ALA A 34 4.29 -11.07 -1.41
N GLY A 35 3.75 -11.69 -0.37
CA GLY A 35 3.72 -11.10 0.98
C GLY A 35 5.11 -10.73 1.50
N LYS A 36 6.16 -11.44 1.06
CA LYS A 36 7.57 -11.12 1.34
C LYS A 36 8.05 -9.78 0.76
N SER A 37 7.38 -9.30 -0.29
CA SER A 37 7.68 -8.02 -0.94
C SER A 37 7.06 -6.83 -0.22
N ILE A 38 6.22 -7.09 0.79
CA ILE A 38 5.56 -6.08 1.62
C ILE A 38 6.23 -6.10 2.99
N GLY A 39 6.79 -4.97 3.36
CA GLY A 39 7.40 -4.76 4.66
C GLY A 39 6.40 -4.22 5.68
N LYS A 40 6.87 -3.28 6.50
CA LYS A 40 6.07 -2.66 7.55
C LYS A 40 4.87 -1.89 6.99
N ILE A 41 3.72 -2.04 7.63
CA ILE A 41 2.50 -1.27 7.38
C ILE A 41 2.17 -0.47 8.64
N ASP A 42 2.19 0.86 8.53
CA ASP A 42 1.82 1.77 9.60
C ASP A 42 0.53 2.51 9.23
N ILE A 43 -0.46 2.52 10.11
CA ILE A 43 -1.74 3.20 9.88
C ILE A 43 -1.94 4.31 10.89
N TYR A 44 -2.11 5.53 10.36
CA TYR A 44 -2.44 6.75 11.07
C TYR A 44 -3.92 7.09 10.87
N ASP A 45 -4.36 8.20 11.45
CA ASP A 45 -5.78 8.57 11.43
C ASP A 45 -6.32 8.83 10.03
N ARG A 46 -5.51 9.49 9.18
CA ARG A 46 -5.90 9.92 7.82
C ARG A 46 -5.06 9.29 6.71
N GLN A 47 -3.95 8.66 7.06
CA GLN A 47 -2.99 8.13 6.10
C GLN A 47 -2.50 6.76 6.54
N ALA A 48 -2.05 5.95 5.60
CA ALA A 48 -1.36 4.71 5.84
C ALA A 48 -0.08 4.66 5.01
N TYR A 49 0.95 4.02 5.56
CA TYR A 49 2.26 3.88 4.94
C TYR A 49 2.56 2.40 4.82
N VAL A 50 3.02 1.99 3.64
CA VAL A 50 3.41 0.61 3.37
C VAL A 50 4.77 0.59 2.69
N ALA A 51 5.71 -0.15 3.28
CA ALA A 51 6.99 -0.42 2.66
C ALA A 51 6.83 -1.55 1.62
N VAL A 52 7.27 -1.31 0.39
CA VAL A 52 7.22 -2.29 -0.71
C VAL A 52 8.62 -2.42 -1.31
N VAL A 53 9.05 -3.63 -1.66
CA VAL A 53 10.32 -3.83 -2.37
C VAL A 53 10.31 -3.04 -3.68
N ARG A 54 11.44 -2.40 -4.00
CA ARG A 54 11.61 -1.50 -5.14
C ARG A 54 11.18 -2.13 -6.47
N GLN A 55 11.45 -3.42 -6.67
CA GLN A 55 11.10 -4.15 -7.89
C GLN A 55 9.58 -4.23 -8.12
N GLU A 56 8.82 -4.33 -7.03
CA GLU A 56 7.37 -4.48 -7.06
C GLU A 56 6.61 -3.17 -6.82
N THR A 57 7.33 -2.09 -6.51
CA THR A 57 6.74 -0.79 -6.16
C THR A 57 5.88 -0.22 -7.29
N GLU A 58 6.31 -0.34 -8.53
CA GLU A 58 5.56 0.19 -9.68
C GLU A 58 4.24 -0.57 -9.89
N LYS A 59 4.27 -1.89 -9.70
CA LYS A 59 3.08 -2.76 -9.76
C LYS A 59 2.10 -2.37 -8.65
N ALA A 60 2.59 -2.31 -7.41
CA ALA A 60 1.81 -1.90 -6.24
C ALA A 60 1.21 -0.49 -6.41
N TYR A 61 2.01 0.48 -6.87
CA TYR A 61 1.56 1.86 -7.08
C TYR A 61 0.44 1.95 -8.12
N LYS A 62 0.61 1.32 -9.29
CA LYS A 62 -0.42 1.31 -10.34
C LYS A 62 -1.70 0.62 -9.89
N TYR A 63 -1.57 -0.51 -9.21
CA TYR A 63 -2.72 -1.22 -8.67
C TYR A 63 -3.46 -0.38 -7.63
N LEU A 64 -2.78 0.16 -6.62
CA LEU A 64 -3.41 0.97 -5.58
C LEU A 64 -4.04 2.27 -6.13
N LYS A 65 -3.41 2.87 -7.15
CA LYS A 65 -3.88 4.12 -7.77
C LYS A 65 -5.16 3.92 -8.60
N ASN A 66 -5.28 2.78 -9.29
CA ASN A 66 -6.41 2.50 -10.17
C ASN A 66 -7.50 1.65 -9.48
N GLY A 67 -7.08 0.84 -8.51
CA GLY A 67 -7.91 -0.09 -7.77
C GLY A 67 -8.71 0.58 -6.65
N LYS A 68 -9.29 -0.28 -5.83
CA LYS A 68 -10.05 0.13 -4.64
C LYS A 68 -9.55 -0.68 -3.46
N ILE A 69 -9.34 -0.01 -2.33
CA ILE A 69 -9.15 -0.71 -1.06
C ILE A 69 -10.49 -0.65 -0.35
N LYS A 70 -11.07 -1.81 -0.01
CA LYS A 70 -12.36 -1.88 0.70
C LYS A 70 -13.48 -1.11 -0.03
N ASN A 71 -13.52 -1.25 -1.36
CA ASN A 71 -14.45 -0.56 -2.27
C ASN A 71 -14.34 0.99 -2.30
N LYS A 72 -13.27 1.56 -1.73
CA LYS A 72 -12.97 3.00 -1.79
C LYS A 72 -11.72 3.28 -2.62
N LYS A 73 -11.70 4.39 -3.35
CA LYS A 73 -10.50 4.89 -4.02
C LYS A 73 -9.75 5.82 -3.09
N PHE A 74 -8.43 5.73 -3.09
CA PHE A 74 -7.54 6.56 -2.30
C PHE A 74 -6.46 7.17 -3.19
N SER A 75 -6.02 8.37 -2.85
CA SER A 75 -4.85 8.97 -3.49
C SER A 75 -3.58 8.31 -2.96
N ILE A 76 -2.66 7.99 -3.87
CA ILE A 76 -1.43 7.26 -3.55
C ILE A 76 -0.22 8.14 -3.89
N TRP A 77 0.72 8.23 -2.95
CA TRP A 77 2.00 8.93 -3.11
C TRP A 77 3.17 7.98 -2.94
N ARG A 78 4.30 8.31 -3.55
CA ARG A 78 5.57 7.59 -3.40
C ARG A 78 6.57 8.52 -2.73
N LEU A 79 7.19 8.06 -1.65
CA LEU A 79 8.30 8.74 -0.97
C LEU A 79 9.65 8.30 -1.53
#